data_AF-A0AAC9XP28-F1
#
_entry.id   AF-A0AAC9XP28-F1
#
_cell.length_a   1.000
_cell.length_b   1.000
_cell.length_c   1.000
_cell.angle_alpha   90.00
_cell.angle_beta   90.00
_cell.angle_gamma   90.00
#
_symmetry.space_group_name_H-M   'P 1'
#
loop_
_entity.id
_entity.type
_entity.pdbx_description
1 polymer ?
#
loop_
_entity_poly.entity_id
_entity_poly.type
_entity_poly.pdbx_seq_one_letter_code
_entity_poly.pdbx_strand_id
1 'polypeptide(L)'
;MRDSEQMRIQLDWLEPEHRRAAFSFYKAFMPHARISKKEALCVAYLDANAGQLMAGEVIAAARLRPIGPYRLLTGVLIHPKLQEQGLGSQLMQALKPELGRAPKLSAM
;
A
#
# COMPACT_ATOMS: atom_id res chain seq x y z
N MET A 1 -14.90 -13.59 -23.93
CA MET A 1 -14.77 -13.06 -22.55
C MET A 1 -13.85 -11.86 -22.68
N ARG A 2 -14.33 -10.64 -22.46
CA ARG A 2 -13.52 -9.43 -22.69
C ARG A 2 -12.37 -9.43 -21.68
N ASP A 3 -11.14 -9.32 -22.16
CA ASP A 3 -10.00 -8.96 -21.32
C ASP A 3 -10.35 -7.63 -20.67
N SER A 4 -10.76 -7.68 -19.41
CA SER A 4 -10.89 -6.50 -18.59
C SER A 4 -9.51 -5.88 -18.52
N GLU A 5 -9.30 -4.69 -19.06
CA GLU A 5 -8.07 -3.92 -18.83
C GLU A 5 -7.84 -3.86 -17.32
N GLN A 6 -6.89 -4.66 -16.82
CA GLN A 6 -6.54 -4.64 -15.42
C GLN A 6 -5.89 -3.31 -15.12
N MET A 7 -6.52 -2.57 -14.21
CA MET A 7 -6.04 -1.31 -13.69
C MET A 7 -4.58 -1.46 -13.24
N ARG A 8 -3.66 -0.73 -13.89
CA ARG A 8 -2.24 -0.79 -13.53
C ARG A 8 -1.97 0.12 -12.36
N ILE A 9 -1.26 -0.41 -11.36
CA ILE A 9 -0.87 0.33 -10.17
C ILE A 9 0.64 0.47 -10.10
N GLN A 10 1.09 1.60 -9.58
CA GLN A 10 2.47 1.84 -9.19
C GLN A 10 2.56 1.88 -7.67
N LEU A 11 3.54 1.17 -7.10
CA LEU A 11 3.81 1.19 -5.67
C LEU A 11 4.93 2.17 -5.33
N ASP A 12 4.80 2.81 -4.18
CA ASP A 12 5.83 3.67 -3.61
C ASP A 12 5.96 3.41 -2.10
N TRP A 13 7.20 3.29 -1.63
CA TRP A 13 7.53 3.09 -0.21
C TRP A 13 7.89 4.43 0.41
N LEU A 14 7.05 4.88 1.35
CA LEU A 14 7.15 6.23 1.87
C LEU A 14 8.08 6.33 3.08
N GLU A 15 9.14 7.12 2.89
CA GLU A 15 9.91 7.66 4.00
C GLU A 15 9.03 8.51 4.93
N PRO A 16 9.32 8.57 6.24
CA PRO A 16 8.49 9.27 7.23
C PRO A 16 8.06 10.69 6.83
N GLU A 17 8.95 11.46 6.20
CA GLU A 17 8.74 12.83 5.71
C GLU A 17 7.75 12.93 4.55
N HIS A 18 7.58 11.86 3.77
CA HIS A 18 6.73 11.83 2.57
C HIS A 18 5.34 11.21 2.83
N ARG A 19 4.98 10.94 4.09
CA ARG A 19 3.72 10.25 4.45
C ARG A 19 2.47 11.14 4.42
N ARG A 20 2.58 12.42 4.08
CA ARG A 20 1.45 13.37 4.11
C ARG A 20 0.26 12.89 3.27
N ALA A 21 0.50 12.45 2.03
CA ALA A 21 -0.56 11.98 1.14
C ALA A 21 -1.27 10.74 1.70
N ALA A 22 -0.50 9.79 2.24
CA ALA A 22 -1.06 8.61 2.89
C ALA A 22 -1.88 8.98 4.14
N PHE A 23 -1.43 9.92 4.97
CA PHE A 23 -2.19 10.35 6.13
C PHE A 23 -3.51 11.04 5.75
N SER A 24 -3.52 11.84 4.68
CA SER A 24 -4.77 12.38 4.13
C SER A 24 -5.72 11.26 3.69
N PHE A 25 -5.20 10.25 2.98
CA PHE A 25 -5.97 9.08 2.55
C PHE A 25 -6.58 8.29 3.73
N TYR A 26 -5.76 8.00 4.76
CA TYR A 26 -6.26 7.36 5.98
C TYR A 26 -7.29 8.24 6.70
N LYS A 27 -7.08 9.55 6.80
CA LYS A 27 -8.05 10.45 7.43
C LYS A 27 -9.40 10.43 6.72
N ALA A 28 -9.40 10.31 5.39
CA ALA A 28 -10.61 10.27 4.58
C ALA A 28 -11.39 8.95 4.72
N PHE A 29 -10.70 7.81 4.73
CA PHE A 29 -11.37 6.50 4.62
C PHE A 29 -11.24 5.60 5.86
N MET A 30 -10.39 5.95 6.81
CA MET A 30 -10.18 5.24 8.08
C MET A 30 -9.67 6.20 9.18
N PRO A 31 -10.47 7.20 9.60
CA PRO A 31 -10.02 8.32 10.44
C PRO A 31 -9.46 7.91 11.81
N HIS A 32 -9.82 6.72 12.30
CA HIS A 32 -9.34 6.19 13.57
C HIS A 32 -8.06 5.33 13.44
N ALA A 33 -7.49 5.23 12.24
CA ALA A 33 -6.25 4.50 12.01
C ALA A 33 -5.09 5.13 12.79
N ARG A 34 -4.39 4.30 13.57
CA ARG A 34 -3.15 4.68 14.24
C ARG A 34 -1.97 4.06 13.51
N ILE A 35 -1.32 4.87 12.68
CA ILE A 35 -0.14 4.46 11.92
C ILE A 35 1.09 4.66 12.81
N SER A 36 1.83 3.58 13.04
CA SER A 36 3.03 3.61 13.87
C SER A 36 4.24 4.07 13.08
N LYS A 37 5.15 4.81 13.72
CA LYS A 37 6.47 5.13 13.13
C LYS A 37 7.34 3.87 12.89
N LYS A 38 7.00 2.74 13.53
CA LYS A 38 7.68 1.45 13.34
C LYS A 38 7.15 0.67 12.14
N GLU A 39 6.13 1.18 11.45
CA GLU A 39 5.58 0.58 10.24
C GLU A 39 6.26 1.18 9.00
N ALA A 40 6.68 0.32 8.08
CA ALA A 40 6.93 0.68 6.71
C ALA A 40 5.56 0.90 6.03
N LEU A 41 5.42 2.01 5.30
CA LEU A 41 4.17 2.41 4.68
C LEU A 41 4.35 2.42 3.16
N CYS A 42 3.62 1.56 2.48
CA CYS A 42 3.54 1.52 1.02
C CYS A 42 2.22 2.14 0.59
N VAL A 43 2.23 2.90 -0.50
CA VAL A 43 1.03 3.40 -1.17
C VAL A 43 0.98 2.93 -2.61
N ALA A 44 -0.23 2.83 -3.15
CA ALA A 44 -0.47 2.55 -4.54
C ALA A 44 -1.09 3.78 -5.22
N TYR A 45 -0.61 4.09 -6.41
CA TYR A 45 -1.16 5.09 -7.33
C TYR A 45 -1.68 4.39 -8.59
N LEU A 46 -2.61 5.02 -9.29
CA LEU A 46 -2.92 4.63 -10.67
C LEU A 46 -1.75 5.03 -11.58
N ASP A 47 -1.36 4.13 -12.47
CA ASP A 47 -0.40 4.44 -13.53
C ASP A 47 -0.95 5.62 -14.35
N ALA A 48 -0.12 6.66 -14.54
CA ALA A 48 -0.51 7.88 -15.25
C ALA A 48 -0.95 7.60 -16.70
N ASN A 49 -0.56 6.45 -17.26
CA ASN A 49 -0.96 6.02 -18.60
C ASN A 49 -2.34 5.31 -18.65
N ALA A 50 -3.00 5.09 -17.50
CA ALA A 50 -4.23 4.31 -17.39
C ALA A 50 -5.55 5.15 -17.42
N GLY A 51 -5.47 6.43 -17.79
CA GLY A 51 -6.64 7.31 -17.98
C GLY A 51 -6.72 8.47 -16.98
N GLN A 52 -7.62 9.42 -17.26
CA GLN A 52 -7.74 10.73 -16.59
C GLN A 52 -8.22 10.69 -15.11
N LEU A 53 -8.33 9.51 -14.51
CA LEU A 53 -8.68 9.41 -13.10
C LEU A 53 -7.40 9.39 -12.27
N MET A 54 -7.12 10.53 -11.62
CA MET A 54 -6.31 10.59 -10.40
C MET A 54 -4.84 10.14 -10.53
N ALA A 55 -4.16 10.52 -11.62
CA ALA A 55 -2.70 10.39 -11.67
C ALA A 55 -2.07 11.14 -10.47
N GLY A 56 -1.41 10.39 -9.57
CA GLY A 56 -0.79 10.93 -8.35
C GLY A 56 -1.65 10.92 -7.08
N GLU A 57 -2.89 10.42 -7.11
CA GLU A 57 -3.66 10.20 -5.87
C GLU A 57 -3.45 8.80 -5.30
N VAL A 58 -3.32 8.71 -3.97
CA VAL A 58 -3.24 7.42 -3.27
C VAL A 58 -4.58 6.71 -3.38
N ILE A 59 -4.59 5.53 -4.00
CA ILE A 59 -5.78 4.67 -4.17
C ILE A 59 -5.80 3.48 -3.22
N ALA A 60 -4.64 3.09 -2.69
CA ALA A 60 -4.52 2.09 -1.65
C ALA A 60 -3.27 2.33 -0.81
N ALA A 61 -3.24 1.77 0.39
CA ALA A 61 -2.09 1.78 1.28
C ALA A 61 -1.92 0.43 1.97
N ALA A 62 -0.67 0.03 2.19
CA ALA A 62 -0.30 -1.16 2.94
C ALA A 62 0.75 -0.83 4.01
N ARG A 63 0.65 -1.46 5.17
CA ARG A 63 1.55 -1.24 6.31
C ARG A 63 2.21 -2.54 6.70
N LEU A 64 3.53 -2.53 6.71
CA LEU A 64 4.33 -3.69 7.13
C LEU A 64 5.09 -3.37 8.40
N ARG A 65 5.18 -4.36 9.30
CA ARG A 65 5.92 -4.23 10.55
C ARG A 65 6.75 -5.48 10.81
N PRO A 66 8.01 -5.34 11.23
CA PRO A 66 8.77 -6.47 11.76
C PRO A 66 8.18 -6.92 13.10
N ILE A 67 7.88 -8.20 13.23
CA ILE A 67 7.42 -8.86 14.46
C ILE A 67 8.22 -10.15 14.59
N GLY A 68 9.18 -10.14 15.53
CA GLY A 68 10.18 -11.20 15.66
C GLY A 68 10.96 -11.38 14.36
N PRO A 69 11.13 -12.61 13.84
CA PRO A 69 11.87 -12.88 12.61
C PRO A 69 11.04 -12.63 11.35
N TYR A 70 9.79 -12.13 11.44
CA TYR A 70 8.89 -11.98 10.31
C TYR A 70 8.56 -10.53 10.02
N ARG A 71 8.31 -10.21 8.75
CA ARG A 71 7.69 -8.96 8.32
C ARG A 71 6.22 -9.24 8.04
N LEU A 72 5.34 -8.67 8.86
CA LEU A 72 3.90 -8.90 8.79
C LEU A 72 3.19 -7.72 8.12
N LEU A 73 2.19 -8.04 7.31
CA LEU A 73 1.21 -7.08 6.84
C LEU A 73 0.25 -6.75 7.99
N THR A 74 0.33 -5.52 8.49
CA THR A 74 -0.41 -5.05 9.67
C THR A 74 -1.61 -4.18 9.34
N GLY A 75 -1.74 -3.78 8.08
CA GLY A 75 -2.92 -3.08 7.60
C GLY A 75 -2.92 -2.94 6.09
N VAL A 76 -4.11 -3.00 5.51
CA VAL A 76 -4.40 -2.66 4.13
C VAL A 76 -5.61 -1.75 4.14
N LEU A 77 -5.56 -0.69 3.33
CA LEU A 77 -6.69 0.19 3.09
C LEU A 77 -6.80 0.41 1.59
N ILE A 78 -7.98 0.17 1.03
CA ILE A 78 -8.29 0.37 -0.38
C ILE A 78 -9.39 1.43 -0.47
N HIS A 79 -9.26 2.36 -1.42
CA HIS A 79 -10.27 3.38 -1.67
C HIS A 79 -11.65 2.72 -1.86
N PRO A 80 -12.71 3.13 -1.13
CA PRO A 80 -14.00 2.43 -1.13
C PRO A 80 -14.58 2.17 -2.53
N LYS A 81 -14.45 3.13 -3.44
CA LYS A 81 -14.94 3.00 -4.83
C LYS A 81 -14.16 2.00 -5.70
N LEU A 82 -13.01 1.53 -5.25
CA LEU A 82 -12.12 0.60 -5.97
C LEU A 82 -12.05 -0.78 -5.29
N GLN A 83 -12.87 -1.01 -4.27
CA GLN A 83 -13.01 -2.32 -3.64
C GLN A 83 -13.70 -3.30 -4.59
N GLU A 84 -13.54 -4.59 -4.31
CA GLU A 84 -14.14 -5.70 -5.09
C GLU A 84 -13.73 -5.78 -6.58
N GLN A 85 -12.80 -4.93 -7.03
CA GLN A 85 -12.28 -4.88 -8.41
C GLN A 85 -10.94 -5.60 -8.57
N GLY A 86 -10.54 -6.43 -7.60
CA GLY A 86 -9.27 -7.17 -7.63
C GLY A 86 -8.03 -6.36 -7.23
N LEU A 87 -8.17 -5.06 -6.93
CA LEU A 87 -7.05 -4.20 -6.51
C LEU A 87 -6.32 -4.72 -5.26
N GLY A 88 -7.06 -5.28 -4.29
CA GLY A 88 -6.45 -5.90 -3.11
C GLY A 88 -5.58 -7.10 -3.46
N SER A 89 -6.04 -7.95 -4.37
CA SER A 89 -5.27 -9.11 -4.86
C SER A 89 -4.01 -8.66 -5.60
N GLN A 90 -4.12 -7.66 -6.46
CA GLN A 90 -2.98 -7.09 -7.19
C GLN A 90 -1.94 -6.48 -6.23
N LEU A 91 -2.40 -5.72 -5.21
CA LEU A 91 -1.54 -5.18 -4.17
C LEU A 91 -0.82 -6.29 -3.40
N MET A 92 -1.53 -7.37 -3.03
CA MET A 92 -0.93 -8.51 -2.33
C MET A 92 0.10 -9.25 -3.17
N GLN A 93 -0.14 -9.42 -4.47
CA GLN A 93 0.82 -10.02 -5.39
C GLN A 93 2.09 -9.16 -5.49
N ALA A 94 1.92 -7.84 -5.62
CA ALA A 94 3.03 -6.91 -5.70
C ALA A 94 3.84 -6.83 -4.38
N LEU A 95 3.18 -6.96 -3.22
CA LEU A 95 3.83 -6.96 -1.91
C LEU A 95 4.45 -8.31 -1.53
N LYS A 96 4.13 -9.40 -2.23
CA LYS A 96 4.60 -10.76 -1.91
C LYS A 96 6.12 -10.86 -1.68
N PRO A 97 6.99 -10.22 -2.47
CA PRO A 97 8.45 -10.25 -2.24
C PRO A 97 8.90 -9.64 -0.91
N GLU A 98 8.09 -8.73 -0.35
CA GLU A 98 8.40 -8.02 0.89
C GLU A 98 7.91 -8.77 2.14
N LEU A 99 7.10 -9.81 1.95
CA LEU A 99 6.56 -10.63 3.02
C LEU A 99 7.48 -11.83 3.30
N GLY A 100 7.55 -12.24 4.56
CA GLY A 100 8.34 -13.39 4.96
C GLY A 100 9.30 -13.05 6.09
N ARG A 101 10.53 -13.54 6.04
CA ARG A 101 11.51 -13.25 7.09
C ARG A 101 11.96 -11.79 7.01
N ALA A 102 11.93 -11.09 8.15
CA ALA A 102 12.57 -9.79 8.26
C ALA A 102 14.09 -9.97 8.10
N PRO A 103 14.80 -9.00 7.49
CA PRO A 103 16.26 -9.03 7.46
C PRO A 103 16.79 -9.19 8.88
N LYS A 104 17.77 -10.08 9.07
CA LYS A 104 18.47 -10.15 10.36
C LYS A 104 19.08 -8.76 10.60
N LEU A 105 18.73 -8.10 11.70
CA LEU A 105 19.60 -7.05 12.21
C LEU A 105 20.91 -7.74 12.54
N SER A 106 21.91 -7.59 11.68
CA SER A 106 23.29 -7.87 12.07
C SER A 106 23.57 -6.93 13.23
N ALA A 107 23.73 -7.49 14.42
CA ALA A 107 24.25 -6.74 15.56
C ALA A 107 25.63 -6.22 15.14
N MET A 108 25.74 -4.89 15.01
CA MET A 108 27.03 -4.20 15.07
C MET A 108 27.51 -4.17 16.51
#